data_AF-A0A835MUL3-F1
#
_entry.id   AF-A0A835MUL3-F1
#
_cell.length_a   1.000
_cell.length_b   1.000
_cell.length_c   1.000
_cell.angle_alpha   90.00
_cell.angle_beta   90.00
_cell.angle_gamma   90.00
#
_symmetry.space_group_name_H-M   'P 1'
#
loop_
_entity.id
_entity.type
_entity.pdbx_description
1 polymer ?
#
loop_
_entity_poly.entity_id
_entity_poly.type
_entity_poly.pdbx_seq_one_letter_code
_entity_poly.pdbx_strand_id
1 'polypeptide(L)'
;MMKTININSHVILVLCVVNLGVLCYGEADYNDAAPMEEGEKTALYSAIQGFVGNWWNGSDLYPDPCGWTPVQGVSCDLFDGLWYVTALSIGPILDNYLDCAPIVEFRPQLFELKHLKSLTFSSCFLSPNKLPITIPNKNWEKLAGNLETLEFRSNPGLVGKVPSSFGSLIRLQSLVLLENGLTGELPRNVGNLTKLKRLVLAANWFYGRIPDTLGGLNELLILDLSRNLLSGSLPLTLGGLNSLLKLDLSNNQLAGSLPTAMCHMKNLTLLDLRNNKFSGGLTKSLQEMYSLGEMALSNNPIGGDLQGLEWNSLQNLVVLDLSNMGLTGEIPESIAELKRLRFLGLRGNRLTGNLSPKLATLPCVSALYLDGNNLTGELKFSERFYGKMGRRFRAWNNPHLCYPDGLVSTGHAPYGVKPCQQEVTLVEANTNSKLGDGNFNQNSHLMASLGLSSYVIGGFWRFYLVQVFMMAQLLNCFL
;
A
#
# COMPACT_ATOMS: atom_id res chain seq x y z
N MET A 1 38.96 -82.67 49.02
CA MET A 1 40.14 -82.87 48.16
C MET A 1 40.00 -81.92 46.97
N MET A 2 40.94 -80.97 46.85
CA MET A 2 41.24 -79.96 45.80
C MET A 2 40.26 -79.83 44.61
N LYS A 3 39.85 -78.63 44.20
CA LYS A 3 40.72 -77.55 43.67
C LYS A 3 40.15 -76.13 43.84
N THR A 4 41.02 -75.22 44.28
CA THR A 4 41.05 -73.76 44.01
C THR A 4 41.37 -73.50 42.52
N ILE A 5 40.96 -72.40 41.86
CA ILE A 5 41.62 -71.07 41.83
C ILE A 5 40.81 -70.07 40.94
N ASN A 6 40.60 -68.82 41.44
CA ASN A 6 40.58 -67.44 40.84
C ASN A 6 39.74 -67.05 39.58
N ILE A 7 39.30 -65.79 39.33
CA ILE A 7 39.33 -64.45 40.00
C ILE A 7 38.37 -63.48 39.23
N ASN A 8 37.91 -62.42 39.94
CA ASN A 8 37.35 -61.12 39.47
C ASN A 8 35.98 -61.01 38.80
N SER A 9 35.00 -60.47 39.55
CA SER A 9 34.45 -59.12 39.28
C SER A 9 33.43 -58.72 40.35
N HIS A 10 33.90 -58.38 41.55
CA HIS A 10 33.11 -57.69 42.57
C HIS A 10 33.97 -56.65 43.29
N VAL A 11 34.10 -55.47 42.68
CA VAL A 11 34.34 -54.22 43.40
C VAL A 11 33.45 -53.18 42.72
N ILE A 12 32.84 -52.30 43.52
CA ILE A 12 31.93 -51.20 43.13
C ILE A 12 30.44 -51.61 43.03
N LEU A 13 29.82 -52.05 44.14
CA LEU A 13 28.39 -51.75 44.37
C LEU A 13 27.93 -51.92 45.83
N VAL A 14 28.72 -51.53 46.84
CA VAL A 14 28.19 -51.40 48.20
C VAL A 14 28.96 -50.29 48.92
N LEU A 15 28.47 -49.06 48.80
CA LEU A 15 28.67 -47.96 49.76
C LEU A 15 27.80 -46.78 49.29
N CYS A 16 27.16 -46.11 50.25
CA CYS A 16 26.28 -44.94 50.11
C CYS A 16 24.78 -45.21 49.97
N VAL A 17 24.23 -45.97 50.91
CA VAL A 17 22.88 -45.68 51.44
C VAL A 17 23.05 -45.47 52.94
N VAL A 18 22.45 -44.41 53.49
CA VAL A 18 22.53 -43.92 54.88
C VAL A 18 23.68 -42.94 55.16
N ASN A 19 23.46 -41.68 54.77
CA ASN A 19 23.63 -40.45 55.57
C ASN A 19 23.73 -39.28 54.59
N LEU A 20 22.70 -38.42 54.61
CA LEU A 20 22.74 -36.97 54.36
C LEU A 20 21.28 -36.54 54.24
N GLY A 21 20.61 -36.47 55.40
CA GLY A 21 19.57 -35.47 55.60
C GLY A 21 20.26 -34.11 55.62
N VAL A 22 20.65 -33.62 54.45
CA VAL A 22 20.94 -32.20 54.27
C VAL A 22 19.62 -31.59 53.88
N LEU A 23 19.04 -30.88 54.85
CA LEU A 23 18.22 -29.71 54.56
C LEU A 23 19.00 -28.88 53.55
N CYS A 24 18.64 -29.00 52.27
CA CYS A 24 18.92 -27.95 51.32
C CYS A 24 18.05 -26.77 51.77
N TYR A 25 18.56 -25.98 52.72
CA TYR A 25 18.39 -24.54 52.66
C TYR A 25 19.11 -24.10 51.39
N GLY A 26 18.46 -24.32 50.24
CA GLY A 26 18.54 -23.29 49.23
C GLY A 26 17.84 -22.11 49.88
N GLU A 27 18.58 -21.05 50.19
CA GLU A 27 18.00 -19.73 50.06
C GLU A 27 17.44 -19.70 48.63
N ALA A 28 16.16 -20.01 48.50
CA ALA A 28 15.37 -19.52 47.40
C ALA A 28 15.39 -18.02 47.60
N ASP A 29 16.39 -17.37 47.00
CA ASP A 29 16.43 -15.94 46.85
C ASP A 29 15.25 -15.62 45.93
N TYR A 30 14.07 -15.50 46.55
CA TYR A 30 12.80 -15.09 45.96
C TYR A 30 12.93 -13.61 45.58
N ASN A 31 13.82 -13.32 44.65
CA ASN A 31 13.95 -12.03 43.98
C ASN A 31 14.01 -12.25 42.46
N ASP A 32 13.19 -13.20 41.99
CA ASP A 32 12.93 -13.45 40.57
C ASP A 32 12.06 -12.35 39.92
N ALA A 33 11.71 -11.30 40.67
CA ALA A 33 11.00 -10.14 40.16
C ALA A 33 11.89 -9.36 39.20
N ALA A 34 11.35 -8.86 38.08
CA ALA A 34 12.10 -7.98 37.18
C ALA A 34 12.23 -6.58 37.82
N PRO A 35 13.42 -6.20 38.35
CA PRO A 35 13.54 -4.94 39.08
C PRO A 35 13.38 -3.77 38.10
N MET A 36 12.47 -2.85 38.41
CA MET A 36 12.13 -1.68 37.60
C MET A 36 12.13 -0.43 38.48
N GLU A 37 12.51 0.72 37.91
CA GLU A 37 12.39 2.02 38.59
C GLU A 37 10.91 2.32 38.88
N GLU A 38 10.56 2.64 40.12
CA GLU A 38 9.16 2.90 40.51
C GLU A 38 8.53 4.04 39.71
N GLY A 39 9.33 5.03 39.31
CA GLY A 39 8.90 6.11 38.40
C GLY A 39 8.49 5.61 37.01
N GLU A 40 9.23 4.67 36.42
CA GLU A 40 8.91 4.06 35.12
C GLU A 40 7.64 3.22 35.22
N LYS A 41 7.52 2.42 36.29
CA LYS A 41 6.36 1.56 36.56
C LYS A 41 5.08 2.37 36.72
N THR A 42 5.11 3.41 37.56
CA THR A 42 3.96 4.30 37.78
C THR A 42 3.61 5.10 36.54
N ALA A 43 4.62 5.51 35.75
CA ALA A 43 4.40 6.18 34.47
C ALA A 43 3.69 5.27 33.46
N LEU A 44 4.13 4.01 33.34
CA LEU A 44 3.51 3.00 32.49
C LEU A 44 2.04 2.80 32.85
N TYR A 45 1.74 2.57 34.12
CA TYR A 45 0.36 2.34 34.57
C TYR A 45 -0.53 3.55 34.32
N SER A 46 -0.04 4.76 34.58
CA SER A 46 -0.81 5.98 34.27
C SER A 46 -1.05 6.10 32.76
N ALA A 47 -0.03 5.86 31.93
CA ALA A 47 -0.16 5.91 30.48
C ALA A 47 -1.22 4.90 29.98
N ILE A 48 -1.14 3.64 30.40
CA ILE A 48 -2.12 2.61 30.04
C ILE A 48 -3.53 3.00 30.49
N GLN A 49 -3.70 3.43 31.73
CA GLN A 49 -5.00 3.82 32.25
C GLN A 49 -5.61 5.02 31.49
N GLY A 50 -4.78 5.89 30.92
CA GLY A 50 -5.22 6.96 30.03
C GLY A 50 -5.96 6.45 28.79
N PHE A 51 -5.56 5.30 28.25
CA PHE A 51 -6.14 4.77 27.00
C PHE A 51 -7.07 3.58 27.20
N VAL A 52 -6.86 2.78 28.24
CA VAL A 52 -7.67 1.60 28.57
C VAL A 52 -8.76 1.95 29.57
N GLY A 53 -8.64 3.06 30.30
CA GLY A 53 -9.64 3.56 31.24
C GLY A 53 -9.55 2.91 32.63
N ASN A 54 -10.42 3.38 33.54
CA ASN A 54 -10.33 3.06 34.98
C ASN A 54 -10.71 1.61 35.34
N TRP A 55 -11.32 0.86 34.42
CA TRP A 55 -11.63 -0.56 34.64
C TRP A 55 -10.40 -1.44 34.53
N TRP A 56 -9.31 -0.93 33.93
CA TRP A 56 -8.02 -1.58 33.97
C TRP A 56 -7.46 -1.50 35.39
N ASN A 57 -7.51 -2.62 36.12
CA ASN A 57 -7.14 -2.69 37.54
C ASN A 57 -5.62 -2.65 37.80
N GLY A 58 -4.84 -2.33 36.77
CA GLY A 58 -3.41 -2.00 36.82
C GLY A 58 -2.55 -2.86 37.74
N SER A 59 -1.91 -2.18 38.69
CA SER A 59 -0.88 -2.71 39.60
C SER A 59 -1.28 -3.97 40.37
N ASP A 60 -2.57 -4.17 40.61
CA ASP A 60 -3.07 -5.31 41.39
C ASP A 60 -2.98 -6.62 40.59
N LEU A 61 -3.16 -6.54 39.26
CA LEU A 61 -3.09 -7.68 38.36
C LEU A 61 -1.69 -7.88 37.77
N TYR A 62 -0.89 -6.82 37.70
CA TYR A 62 0.42 -6.82 37.04
C TYR A 62 1.51 -6.23 37.94
N PRO A 63 1.77 -6.78 39.14
CA PRO A 63 2.76 -6.24 40.07
C PRO A 63 4.19 -6.24 39.50
N ASP A 64 4.46 -7.05 38.48
CA ASP A 64 5.73 -7.13 37.76
C ASP A 64 5.49 -7.10 36.23
N PRO A 65 5.33 -5.90 35.63
CA PRO A 65 4.88 -5.74 34.24
C PRO A 65 5.91 -6.16 33.18
N CYS A 66 7.17 -6.38 33.59
CA CYS A 66 8.26 -6.78 32.70
C CYS A 66 8.83 -8.18 33.02
N GLY A 67 8.42 -8.78 34.14
CA GLY A 67 8.79 -10.14 34.53
C GLY A 67 7.58 -11.09 34.52
N TRP A 68 7.17 -11.55 35.69
CA TRP A 68 6.22 -12.68 35.83
C TRP A 68 4.79 -12.38 35.39
N THR A 69 4.39 -11.11 35.43
CA THR A 69 3.05 -10.66 35.06
C THR A 69 3.13 -9.65 33.92
N PRO A 70 3.53 -10.08 32.71
CA PRO A 70 3.72 -9.16 31.60
C PRO A 70 2.39 -8.55 31.17
N VAL A 71 2.41 -7.25 30.91
CA VAL A 71 1.23 -6.55 30.38
C VAL A 71 1.19 -6.72 28.87
N GLN A 72 0.03 -7.11 28.34
CA GLN A 72 -0.15 -7.25 26.90
C GLN A 72 0.09 -5.93 26.18
N GLY A 73 0.79 -5.98 25.04
CA GLY A 73 1.17 -4.78 24.29
C GLY A 73 2.32 -3.98 24.91
N VAL A 74 2.85 -4.38 26.07
CA VAL A 74 4.05 -3.80 26.67
C VAL A 74 5.24 -4.73 26.39
N SER A 75 6.38 -4.15 26.02
CA SER A 75 7.66 -4.86 25.95
C SER A 75 8.71 -4.10 26.72
N CYS A 76 9.64 -4.84 27.32
CA CYS A 76 10.67 -4.28 28.18
C CYS A 76 12.05 -4.83 27.79
N ASP A 77 13.08 -4.00 27.93
CA ASP A 77 14.47 -4.40 27.78
C ASP A 77 15.24 -4.06 29.07
N LEU A 78 16.34 -4.79 29.29
CA LEU A 78 17.23 -4.59 30.43
C LEU A 78 18.28 -3.50 30.11
N PHE A 79 18.40 -2.50 30.99
CA PHE A 79 19.43 -1.47 30.97
C PHE A 79 20.04 -1.33 32.35
N ASP A 80 21.36 -1.46 32.46
CA ASP A 80 22.12 -1.30 33.71
C ASP A 80 21.56 -2.12 34.89
N GLY A 81 21.04 -3.32 34.60
CA GLY A 81 20.47 -4.23 35.60
C GLY A 81 19.02 -3.94 36.00
N LEU A 82 18.36 -2.94 35.40
CA LEU A 82 16.95 -2.62 35.60
C LEU A 82 16.15 -2.77 34.31
N TRP A 83 14.88 -3.17 34.43
CA TRP A 83 13.95 -3.31 33.31
C TRP A 83 13.24 -2.00 33.03
N TYR A 84 13.17 -1.64 31.75
CA TYR A 84 12.50 -0.43 31.27
C TYR A 84 11.55 -0.74 30.13
N VAL A 85 10.50 0.05 29.98
CA VAL A 85 9.53 -0.11 28.90
C VAL A 85 10.13 0.39 27.60
N THR A 86 10.18 -0.47 26.59
CA THR A 86 10.73 -0.15 25.28
C THR A 86 9.70 -0.17 24.17
N ALA A 87 8.57 -0.85 24.35
CA ALA A 87 7.43 -0.75 23.46
C ALA A 87 6.11 -0.66 24.22
N LEU A 88 5.21 0.20 23.71
CA LEU A 88 3.83 0.29 24.16
C LEU A 88 2.91 0.27 22.94
N SER A 89 2.04 -0.72 22.88
CA SER A 89 1.06 -0.95 21.82
C SER A 89 -0.34 -1.05 22.42
N ILE A 90 -1.27 -0.23 21.94
CA ILE A 90 -2.65 -0.18 22.43
C ILE A 90 -3.64 -0.36 21.28
N GLY A 91 -4.66 -1.19 21.52
CA GLY A 91 -5.66 -1.59 20.53
C GLY A 91 -5.25 -2.79 19.66
N PRO A 92 -6.15 -3.27 18.79
CA PRO A 92 -6.00 -4.55 18.07
C PRO A 92 -4.87 -4.49 17.05
N ILE A 93 -3.72 -5.04 17.43
CA ILE A 93 -2.50 -5.13 16.61
C ILE A 93 -1.88 -6.53 16.69
N LEU A 94 -1.99 -7.17 17.85
CA LEU A 94 -1.54 -8.54 18.15
C LEU A 94 -2.73 -9.36 18.62
N ASP A 95 -2.60 -10.69 18.63
CA ASP A 95 -3.63 -11.62 19.15
C ASP A 95 -3.98 -11.40 20.63
N ASN A 96 -3.23 -10.54 21.33
CA ASN A 96 -3.38 -10.13 22.72
C ASN A 96 -3.11 -8.62 22.83
N TYR A 97 -4.15 -7.81 22.99
CA TYR A 97 -4.03 -6.35 23.02
C TYR A 97 -4.87 -5.74 24.14
N LEU A 98 -4.49 -4.52 24.55
CA LEU A 98 -5.27 -3.74 25.49
C LEU A 98 -6.44 -3.05 24.76
N ASP A 99 -7.66 -3.40 25.12
CA ASP A 99 -8.88 -2.76 24.62
C ASP A 99 -8.92 -1.29 25.03
N CYS A 100 -9.21 -0.41 24.07
CA CYS A 100 -9.25 1.02 24.35
C CYS A 100 -10.58 1.40 25.02
N ALA A 101 -10.53 2.29 26.00
CA ALA A 101 -11.72 2.83 26.64
C ALA A 101 -12.55 3.69 25.68
N PRO A 102 -13.85 3.90 25.98
CA PRO A 102 -14.68 4.85 25.24
C PRO A 102 -14.17 6.29 25.31
N ILE A 103 -13.55 6.66 26.44
CA ILE A 103 -12.92 7.96 26.68
C ILE A 103 -11.44 7.70 26.92
N VAL A 104 -10.60 8.25 26.05
CA VAL A 104 -9.14 8.09 26.14
C VAL A 104 -8.47 9.45 26.30
N GLU A 105 -7.29 9.46 26.90
CA GLU A 105 -6.54 10.66 27.23
C GLU A 105 -5.04 10.41 27.07
N PHE A 106 -4.35 11.32 26.40
CA PHE A 106 -2.89 11.37 26.40
C PHE A 106 -2.39 11.94 27.73
N ARG A 107 -2.17 11.07 28.71
CA ARG A 107 -1.63 11.50 30.01
C ARG A 107 -0.15 11.90 29.90
N PRO A 108 0.31 12.97 30.60
CA PRO A 108 1.69 13.42 30.53
C PRO A 108 2.74 12.37 30.90
N GLN A 109 2.38 11.40 31.74
CA GLN A 109 3.25 10.32 32.19
C GLN A 109 3.76 9.44 31.04
N LEU A 110 3.07 9.39 29.90
CA LEU A 110 3.56 8.72 28.70
C LEU A 110 4.96 9.21 28.30
N PHE A 111 5.25 10.51 28.49
CA PHE A 111 6.51 11.12 28.12
C PHE A 111 7.61 10.94 29.18
N GLU A 112 7.31 10.26 30.31
CA GLU A 112 8.30 9.91 31.34
C GLU A 112 8.90 8.52 31.12
N LEU A 113 8.41 7.74 30.15
CA LEU A 113 8.96 6.44 29.77
C LEU A 113 10.30 6.63 29.03
N LYS A 114 11.40 6.58 29.78
CA LYS A 114 12.70 7.10 29.32
C LYS A 114 13.28 6.30 28.15
N HIS A 115 13.00 5.01 28.09
CA HIS A 115 13.58 4.07 27.11
C HIS A 115 12.61 3.65 26.01
N LEU A 116 11.47 4.35 25.87
CA LEU A 116 10.45 3.99 24.90
C LEU A 116 10.99 4.13 23.45
N LYS A 117 11.08 3.00 22.74
CA LYS A 117 11.52 2.89 21.35
C LYS A 117 10.35 2.82 20.37
N SER A 118 9.23 2.21 20.78
CA SER A 118 8.06 2.01 19.93
C SER A 118 6.77 2.41 20.64
N LEU A 119 5.97 3.26 20.00
CA LEU A 119 4.66 3.67 20.49
C LEU A 119 3.62 3.52 19.38
N THR A 120 2.62 2.67 19.62
CA THR A 120 1.67 2.26 18.58
C THR A 120 0.24 2.28 19.11
N PHE A 121 -0.67 2.87 18.34
CA PHE A 121 -2.10 2.90 18.61
C PHE A 121 -2.89 2.44 17.39
N SER A 122 -3.79 1.48 17.56
CA SER A 122 -4.69 1.00 16.49
C SER A 122 -6.13 1.01 16.95
N SER A 123 -7.04 1.55 16.15
CA SER A 123 -8.49 1.46 16.38
C SER A 123 -8.97 1.85 17.79
N CYS A 124 -8.26 2.78 18.46
CA CYS A 124 -8.62 3.31 19.77
C CYS A 124 -9.52 4.54 19.68
N PHE A 125 -9.27 5.44 18.73
CA PHE A 125 -9.97 6.72 18.63
C PHE A 125 -11.07 6.62 17.57
N LEU A 126 -12.25 6.09 17.92
CA LEU A 126 -13.27 5.69 16.92
C LEU A 126 -14.35 6.74 16.62
N SER A 127 -14.55 7.74 17.49
CA SER A 127 -15.72 8.64 17.44
C SER A 127 -15.37 10.10 17.11
N PRO A 128 -15.08 10.45 15.84
CA PRO A 128 -14.62 11.81 15.46
C PRO A 128 -15.59 12.94 15.81
N ASN A 129 -16.89 12.68 15.75
CA ASN A 129 -17.92 13.71 15.97
C ASN A 129 -18.36 13.85 17.43
N LYS A 130 -17.98 12.90 18.30
CA LYS A 130 -18.41 12.88 19.71
C LYS A 130 -17.25 13.14 20.66
N LEU A 131 -16.10 12.52 20.40
CA LEU A 131 -14.90 12.59 21.24
C LEU A 131 -13.66 12.75 20.33
N PRO A 132 -13.52 13.91 19.66
CA PRO A 132 -12.32 14.20 18.89
C PRO A 132 -11.12 14.33 19.82
N ILE A 133 -10.00 13.71 19.45
CA ILE A 133 -8.75 13.76 20.22
C ILE A 133 -7.63 14.26 19.32
N THR A 134 -6.78 15.13 19.85
CA THR A 134 -5.62 15.65 19.15
C THR A 134 -4.34 15.05 19.71
N ILE A 135 -3.33 14.94 18.86
CA ILE A 135 -1.98 14.57 19.31
C ILE A 135 -1.42 15.72 20.15
N PRO A 136 -0.88 15.46 21.36
CA PRO A 136 -0.25 16.50 22.18
C PRO A 136 0.83 17.25 21.42
N ASN A 137 0.92 18.56 21.60
CA ASN A 137 1.88 19.40 20.87
C ASN A 137 3.23 19.58 21.57
N LYS A 138 3.37 19.15 22.83
CA LYS A 138 4.55 19.32 23.69
C LYS A 138 5.06 17.97 24.21
N ASN A 139 6.25 17.97 24.81
CA ASN A 139 6.90 16.85 25.51
C ASN A 139 7.47 15.74 24.61
N TRP A 140 7.28 15.79 23.29
CA TRP A 140 7.90 14.83 22.36
C TRP A 140 9.43 14.89 22.38
N GLU A 141 10.00 16.05 22.72
CA GLU A 141 11.43 16.23 22.91
C GLU A 141 12.01 15.34 24.03
N LYS A 142 11.19 14.91 25.00
CA LYS A 142 11.63 13.96 26.05
C LYS A 142 11.93 12.57 25.48
N LEU A 143 11.25 12.19 24.40
CA LEU A 143 11.40 10.89 23.73
C LEU A 143 12.39 10.94 22.55
N ALA A 144 12.94 12.12 22.24
CA ALA A 144 13.80 12.36 21.08
C ALA A 144 15.02 11.43 21.01
N GLY A 145 15.56 11.08 22.19
CA GLY A 145 16.76 10.26 22.33
C GLY A 145 16.54 8.76 22.17
N ASN A 146 15.30 8.26 22.07
CA ASN A 146 15.02 6.82 22.07
C ASN A 146 13.94 6.38 21.08
N LEU A 147 12.95 7.22 20.76
CA LEU A 147 11.81 6.77 19.95
C LEU A 147 12.21 6.51 18.50
N GLU A 148 12.01 5.26 18.05
CA GLU A 148 12.34 4.78 16.71
C GLU A 148 11.08 4.52 15.87
N THR A 149 9.97 4.18 16.51
CA THR A 149 8.68 3.89 15.85
C THR A 149 7.54 4.64 16.53
N LEU A 150 6.77 5.38 15.74
CA LEU A 150 5.54 6.06 16.17
C LEU A 150 4.43 5.79 15.17
N GLU A 151 3.38 5.10 15.62
CA GLU A 151 2.30 4.68 14.75
C GLU A 151 0.90 4.95 15.34
N PHE A 152 0.03 5.56 14.54
CA PHE A 152 -1.39 5.73 14.77
C PHE A 152 -2.13 5.21 13.55
N ARG A 153 -2.88 4.11 13.70
CA ARG A 153 -3.56 3.39 12.61
C ARG A 153 -5.07 3.29 12.84
N SER A 154 -5.85 3.59 11.80
CA SER A 154 -7.30 3.38 11.78
C SER A 154 -8.00 4.05 12.97
N ASN A 155 -7.58 5.29 13.29
CA ASN A 155 -8.11 6.08 14.38
C ASN A 155 -8.86 7.32 13.84
N PRO A 156 -10.08 7.15 13.32
CA PRO A 156 -10.82 8.22 12.65
C PRO A 156 -11.11 9.43 13.56
N GLY A 157 -11.18 9.23 14.88
CA GLY A 157 -11.35 10.28 15.89
C GLY A 157 -10.08 11.01 16.30
N LEU A 158 -8.90 10.57 15.84
CA LEU A 158 -7.65 11.30 16.02
C LEU A 158 -7.57 12.42 14.96
N VAL A 159 -7.84 13.65 15.38
CA VAL A 159 -8.00 14.82 14.53
C VAL A 159 -6.95 15.90 14.83
N GLY A 160 -7.06 17.04 14.14
CA GLY A 160 -6.13 18.16 14.30
C GLY A 160 -4.87 18.00 13.46
N LYS A 161 -3.84 18.79 13.77
CA LYS A 161 -2.60 18.86 12.98
C LYS A 161 -1.53 17.93 13.54
N VAL A 162 -0.62 17.48 12.67
CA VAL A 162 0.62 16.83 13.12
C VAL A 162 1.49 17.85 13.85
N PRO A 163 1.93 17.58 15.10
CA PRO A 163 2.77 18.50 15.86
C PRO A 163 4.11 18.77 15.17
N SER A 164 4.56 20.03 15.13
CA SER A 164 5.90 20.37 14.64
C SER A 164 7.01 19.78 15.53
N SER A 165 6.71 19.53 16.80
CA SER A 165 7.61 18.89 17.76
C SER A 165 7.98 17.45 17.39
N PHE A 166 7.25 16.79 16.48
CA PHE A 166 7.69 15.51 15.90
C PHE A 166 9.06 15.61 15.25
N GLY A 167 9.43 16.78 14.70
CA GLY A 167 10.76 17.00 14.13
C GLY A 167 11.92 16.96 15.14
N SER A 168 11.64 16.84 16.44
CA SER A 168 12.66 16.61 17.48
C SER A 168 13.03 15.14 17.65
N LEU A 169 12.24 14.21 17.10
CA LEU A 169 12.42 12.76 17.27
C LEU A 169 13.54 12.21 16.37
N ILE A 170 14.78 12.68 16.57
CA ILE A 170 15.90 12.48 15.65
C ILE A 170 16.29 11.00 15.40
N ARG A 171 15.85 10.08 16.25
CA ARG A 171 16.06 8.62 16.07
C ARG A 171 14.93 7.91 15.33
N LEU A 172 13.86 8.62 14.98
CA LEU A 172 12.66 8.01 14.39
C LEU A 172 13.00 7.40 13.03
N GLN A 173 12.68 6.11 12.89
CA GLN A 173 12.85 5.31 11.68
C GLN A 173 11.51 5.04 10.98
N SER A 174 10.41 4.95 11.74
CA SER A 174 9.07 4.71 11.21
C SER A 174 8.06 5.70 11.80
N LEU A 175 7.43 6.51 10.94
CA LEU A 175 6.30 7.37 11.28
C LEU A 175 5.10 6.96 10.45
N VAL A 176 4.05 6.47 11.12
CA VAL A 176 2.81 6.03 10.47
C VAL A 176 1.61 6.72 11.09
N LEU A 177 0.93 7.53 10.31
CA LEU A 177 -0.34 8.14 10.66
C LEU A 177 -1.34 7.71 9.58
N LEU A 178 -1.79 6.45 9.62
CA LEU A 178 -2.62 5.84 8.56
C LEU A 178 -4.09 5.82 8.97
N GLU A 179 -4.98 6.24 8.07
CA GLU A 179 -6.44 6.14 8.27
C GLU A 179 -6.94 6.85 9.55
N ASN A 180 -6.54 8.11 9.73
CA ASN A 180 -6.98 8.94 10.85
C ASN A 180 -7.80 10.15 10.36
N GLY A 181 -8.23 10.99 11.30
CA GLY A 181 -8.93 12.25 11.02
C GLY A 181 -8.01 13.47 10.95
N LEU A 182 -6.70 13.29 10.73
CA LEU A 182 -5.72 14.38 10.78
C LEU A 182 -5.91 15.36 9.60
N THR A 183 -5.69 16.64 9.87
CA THR A 183 -5.89 17.76 8.93
C THR A 183 -4.68 18.70 8.97
N GLY A 184 -4.70 19.75 8.13
CA GLY A 184 -3.65 20.76 8.08
C GLY A 184 -2.61 20.46 7.00
N GLU A 185 -1.58 21.31 6.95
CA GLU A 185 -0.44 21.12 6.08
C GLU A 185 0.58 20.15 6.70
N LEU A 186 1.35 19.47 5.86
CA LEU A 186 2.46 18.64 6.30
C LEU A 186 3.54 19.53 6.96
N PRO A 187 3.93 19.26 8.23
CA PRO A 187 4.88 20.11 8.92
C PRO A 187 6.29 19.97 8.32
N ARG A 188 6.91 21.11 7.99
CA ARG A 188 8.26 21.17 7.39
C ARG A 188 9.32 20.48 8.25
N ASN A 189 9.15 20.50 9.57
CA ASN A 189 10.06 19.89 10.56
C ASN A 189 10.16 18.36 10.47
N VAL A 190 9.21 17.67 9.80
CA VAL A 190 9.37 16.23 9.51
C VAL A 190 10.60 15.98 8.63
N GLY A 191 11.04 16.97 7.84
CA GLY A 191 12.30 16.91 7.09
C GLY A 191 13.56 16.83 7.97
N ASN A 192 13.48 17.07 9.29
CA ASN A 192 14.62 16.92 10.21
C ASN A 192 14.89 15.46 10.59
N LEU A 193 13.96 14.54 10.29
CA LEU A 193 14.01 13.14 10.69
C LEU A 193 14.92 12.33 9.76
N THR A 194 16.21 12.66 9.71
CA THR A 194 17.16 12.12 8.72
C THR A 194 17.36 10.59 8.78
N LYS A 195 16.97 9.93 9.88
CA LYS A 195 16.97 8.47 10.05
C LYS A 195 15.67 7.78 9.63
N LEU A 196 14.69 8.54 9.14
CA LEU A 196 13.40 8.02 8.77
C LEU A 196 13.51 7.14 7.53
N LYS A 197 13.09 5.89 7.68
CA LYS A 197 13.03 4.87 6.61
C LYS A 197 11.61 4.71 6.08
N ARG A 198 10.60 4.99 6.90
CA ARG A 198 9.19 4.84 6.54
C ARG A 198 8.37 6.04 6.99
N LEU A 199 7.73 6.71 6.03
CA LEU A 199 6.78 7.79 6.25
C LEU A 199 5.46 7.45 5.57
N VAL A 200 4.44 7.14 6.36
CA VAL A 200 3.11 6.78 5.87
C VAL A 200 2.07 7.69 6.51
N LEU A 201 1.50 8.60 5.73
CA LEU A 201 0.49 9.58 6.16
C LEU A 201 -0.83 9.39 5.40
N ALA A 202 -1.02 8.21 4.81
CA ALA A 202 -2.10 7.92 3.90
C ALA A 202 -3.48 7.95 4.58
N ALA A 203 -4.51 8.26 3.78
CA ALA A 203 -5.91 8.26 4.21
C ALA A 203 -6.18 9.20 5.40
N ASN A 204 -5.80 10.47 5.24
CA ASN A 204 -6.14 11.57 6.14
C ASN A 204 -6.73 12.72 5.32
N TRP A 205 -6.83 13.91 5.92
CA TRP A 205 -7.32 15.13 5.30
C TRP A 205 -6.20 16.19 5.17
N PHE A 206 -4.95 15.77 4.95
CA PHE A 206 -3.84 16.70 4.76
C PHE A 206 -4.02 17.50 3.47
N TYR A 207 -3.77 18.80 3.51
CA TYR A 207 -3.89 19.71 2.36
C TYR A 207 -2.63 20.57 2.20
N GLY A 208 -2.62 21.44 1.19
CA GLY A 208 -1.47 22.28 0.89
C GLY A 208 -0.41 21.53 0.07
N ARG A 209 0.81 22.05 0.04
CA ARG A 209 1.90 21.49 -0.78
C ARG A 209 2.70 20.44 -0.02
N ILE A 210 3.31 19.52 -0.76
CA ILE A 210 4.35 18.64 -0.20
C ILE A 210 5.58 19.51 0.14
N PRO A 211 6.07 19.52 1.39
CA PRO A 211 7.25 20.31 1.77
C PRO A 211 8.50 19.85 1.01
N ASP A 212 9.24 20.81 0.49
CA ASP A 212 10.55 20.60 -0.14
C ASP A 212 11.58 19.98 0.81
N THR A 213 11.43 20.20 2.12
CA THR A 213 12.29 19.60 3.16
C THR A 213 12.22 18.08 3.21
N LEU A 214 11.13 17.45 2.74
CA LEU A 214 11.04 15.99 2.67
C LEU A 214 12.08 15.40 1.71
N GLY A 215 12.56 16.17 0.73
CA GLY A 215 13.60 15.73 -0.21
C GLY A 215 14.97 15.47 0.44
N GLY A 216 15.18 15.88 1.69
CA GLY A 216 16.42 15.62 2.45
C GLY A 216 16.43 14.30 3.22
N LEU A 217 15.36 13.51 3.18
CA LEU A 217 15.24 12.24 3.90
C LEU A 217 15.94 11.10 3.13
N ASN A 218 17.26 11.16 3.07
CA ASN A 218 18.05 10.29 2.18
C ASN A 218 18.00 8.79 2.52
N GLU A 219 17.65 8.42 3.77
CA GLU A 219 17.46 7.02 4.21
C GLU A 219 16.03 6.51 3.98
N LEU A 220 15.12 7.34 3.45
CA LEU A 220 13.72 7.00 3.28
C LEU A 220 13.54 5.92 2.21
N LEU A 221 12.87 4.83 2.59
CA LEU A 221 12.57 3.67 1.74
C LEU A 221 11.11 3.69 1.27
N ILE A 222 10.19 4.17 2.11
CA ILE A 222 8.75 4.19 1.83
C ILE A 222 8.21 5.59 2.11
N LEU A 223 7.62 6.21 1.10
CA LEU A 223 6.83 7.43 1.19
C LEU A 223 5.41 7.18 0.68
N ASP A 224 4.44 7.22 1.57
CA ASP A 224 3.03 7.03 1.25
C ASP A 224 2.20 8.20 1.79
N LEU A 225 1.81 9.09 0.88
CA LEU A 225 0.96 10.25 1.16
C LEU A 225 -0.40 10.13 0.47
N SER A 226 -0.76 8.91 0.05
CA SER A 226 -1.96 8.65 -0.75
C SER A 226 -3.25 8.99 -0.02
N ARG A 227 -4.33 9.21 -0.78
CA ARG A 227 -5.69 9.46 -0.23
C ARG A 227 -5.71 10.63 0.75
N ASN A 228 -5.25 11.79 0.29
CA ASN A 228 -5.29 13.05 1.02
C ASN A 228 -5.85 14.16 0.10
N LEU A 229 -5.74 15.42 0.53
CA LEU A 229 -6.13 16.61 -0.23
C LEU A 229 -4.90 17.45 -0.63
N LEU A 230 -3.72 16.82 -0.76
CA LEU A 230 -2.48 17.51 -1.12
C LEU A 230 -2.58 18.10 -2.52
N SER A 231 -1.96 19.26 -2.73
CA SER A 231 -2.11 20.09 -3.93
C SER A 231 -0.81 20.78 -4.32
N GLY A 232 -0.81 21.44 -5.48
CA GLY A 232 0.39 22.07 -6.04
C GLY A 232 1.31 21.06 -6.73
N SER A 233 2.50 21.51 -7.12
CA SER A 233 3.48 20.71 -7.84
C SER A 233 4.37 19.89 -6.91
N LEU A 234 4.91 18.78 -7.43
CA LEU A 234 5.96 18.05 -6.73
C LEU A 234 7.22 18.93 -6.62
N PRO A 235 7.85 19.03 -5.44
CA PRO A 235 9.09 19.77 -5.29
C PRO A 235 10.23 19.06 -6.01
N LEU A 236 11.13 19.83 -6.65
CA LEU A 236 12.32 19.28 -7.32
C LEU A 236 13.22 18.50 -6.36
N THR A 237 13.26 18.90 -5.08
CA THR A 237 14.02 18.24 -4.02
C THR A 237 13.59 16.80 -3.77
N LEU A 238 12.38 16.40 -4.18
CA LEU A 238 11.92 15.02 -4.03
C LEU A 238 12.88 14.04 -4.73
N GLY A 239 13.54 14.48 -5.82
CA GLY A 239 14.59 13.71 -6.49
C GLY A 239 15.80 13.37 -5.62
N GLY A 240 15.97 13.96 -4.43
CA GLY A 240 17.02 13.61 -3.47
C GLY A 240 16.78 12.30 -2.71
N LEU A 241 15.57 11.73 -2.79
CA LEU A 241 15.19 10.48 -2.11
C LEU A 241 15.78 9.24 -2.81
N ASN A 242 17.11 9.12 -2.83
CA ASN A 242 17.84 8.12 -3.62
C ASN A 242 17.64 6.68 -3.12
N SER A 243 17.33 6.49 -1.84
CA SER A 243 17.08 5.16 -1.23
C SER A 243 15.63 4.68 -1.42
N LEU A 244 14.75 5.51 -1.99
CA LEU A 244 13.32 5.26 -2.00
C LEU A 244 12.98 4.04 -2.86
N LEU A 245 12.19 3.13 -2.29
CA LEU A 245 11.71 1.91 -2.94
C LEU A 245 10.24 2.03 -3.36
N LYS A 246 9.42 2.71 -2.55
CA LYS A 246 7.99 2.94 -2.78
C LYS A 246 7.66 4.42 -2.66
N LEU A 247 7.04 4.98 -3.72
CA LEU A 247 6.42 6.30 -3.72
C LEU A 247 4.95 6.18 -4.11
N ASP A 248 4.06 6.46 -3.16
CA ASP A 248 2.62 6.49 -3.39
C ASP A 248 2.04 7.87 -3.01
N LEU A 249 1.64 8.61 -4.03
CA LEU A 249 0.99 9.92 -3.90
C LEU A 249 -0.42 9.89 -4.51
N SER A 250 -0.97 8.70 -4.73
CA SER A 250 -2.24 8.51 -5.41
C SER A 250 -3.41 9.17 -4.68
N ASN A 251 -4.47 9.50 -5.41
CA ASN A 251 -5.72 10.03 -4.84
C ASN A 251 -5.49 11.32 -4.06
N ASN A 252 -4.93 12.32 -4.73
CA ASN A 252 -4.70 13.67 -4.20
C ASN A 252 -5.15 14.71 -5.25
N GLN A 253 -4.78 15.97 -5.05
CA GLN A 253 -5.02 17.08 -5.98
C GLN A 253 -3.71 17.67 -6.52
N LEU A 254 -2.64 16.88 -6.57
CA LEU A 254 -1.32 17.30 -7.04
C LEU A 254 -1.37 17.60 -8.54
N ALA A 255 -0.66 18.63 -8.98
CA ALA A 255 -0.74 19.17 -10.33
C ALA A 255 0.63 19.56 -10.90
N GLY A 256 0.67 20.03 -12.13
CA GLY A 256 1.92 20.41 -12.82
C GLY A 256 2.62 19.21 -13.44
N SER A 257 3.86 19.41 -13.90
CA SER A 257 4.65 18.37 -14.55
C SER A 257 5.42 17.50 -13.56
N LEU A 258 5.71 16.27 -13.99
CA LEU A 258 6.60 15.37 -13.27
C LEU A 258 8.02 15.95 -13.28
N PRO A 259 8.64 16.22 -12.11
CA PRO A 259 9.98 16.79 -12.05
C PRO A 259 11.02 15.89 -12.72
N THR A 260 11.90 16.48 -13.53
CA THR A 260 12.99 15.72 -14.18
C THR A 260 13.93 15.08 -13.16
N ALA A 261 14.10 15.70 -11.98
CA ALA A 261 14.90 15.18 -10.88
C ALA A 261 14.45 13.82 -10.34
N MET A 262 13.24 13.35 -10.65
CA MET A 262 12.80 11.99 -10.29
C MET A 262 13.67 10.89 -10.92
N CYS A 263 14.42 11.19 -11.99
CA CYS A 263 15.37 10.25 -12.59
C CYS A 263 16.49 9.79 -11.65
N HIS A 264 16.73 10.51 -10.55
CA HIS A 264 17.73 10.16 -9.54
C HIS A 264 17.26 9.05 -8.58
N MET A 265 15.95 8.77 -8.49
CA MET A 265 15.38 7.71 -7.66
C MET A 265 15.60 6.32 -8.30
N LYS A 266 16.86 5.93 -8.47
CA LYS A 266 17.25 4.70 -9.19
C LYS A 266 16.80 3.41 -8.51
N ASN A 267 16.53 3.45 -7.20
CA ASN A 267 16.08 2.29 -6.43
C ASN A 267 14.54 2.14 -6.43
N LEU A 268 13.80 3.08 -7.03
CA LEU A 268 12.35 3.08 -6.97
C LEU A 268 11.78 1.88 -7.73
N THR A 269 10.98 1.08 -7.03
CA THR A 269 10.33 -0.12 -7.58
C THR A 269 8.84 0.09 -7.83
N LEU A 270 8.20 0.97 -7.04
CA LEU A 270 6.78 1.29 -7.15
C LEU A 270 6.59 2.81 -7.19
N LEU A 271 6.01 3.28 -8.29
CA LEU A 271 5.56 4.66 -8.47
C LEU A 271 4.04 4.67 -8.71
N ASP A 272 3.30 5.21 -7.75
CA ASP A 272 1.85 5.39 -7.88
C ASP A 272 1.46 6.86 -7.73
N LEU A 273 1.04 7.45 -8.84
CA LEU A 273 0.57 8.84 -8.93
C LEU A 273 -0.89 8.92 -9.40
N ARG A 274 -1.63 7.79 -9.42
CA ARG A 274 -2.97 7.74 -10.00
C ARG A 274 -3.94 8.71 -9.33
N ASN A 275 -4.97 9.15 -10.05
CA ASN A 275 -6.02 10.04 -9.54
C ASN A 275 -5.45 11.35 -8.97
N ASN A 276 -4.75 12.10 -9.82
CA ASN A 276 -4.24 13.44 -9.53
C ASN A 276 -4.54 14.37 -10.72
N LYS A 277 -3.87 15.51 -10.81
CA LYS A 277 -4.01 16.53 -11.87
C LYS A 277 -2.69 16.78 -12.59
N PHE A 278 -1.80 15.79 -12.66
CA PHE A 278 -0.51 15.92 -13.35
C PHE A 278 -0.68 16.15 -14.85
N SER A 279 0.15 17.01 -15.43
CA SER A 279 0.11 17.42 -16.83
C SER A 279 1.52 17.57 -17.43
N GLY A 280 1.65 17.94 -18.71
CA GLY A 280 2.95 18.33 -19.30
C GLY A 280 3.74 17.19 -19.95
N GLY A 281 3.11 16.06 -20.25
CA GLY A 281 3.69 14.93 -20.98
C GLY A 281 4.52 13.99 -20.10
N LEU A 282 4.80 12.80 -20.63
CA LEU A 282 5.77 11.89 -20.05
C LEU A 282 7.18 12.41 -20.32
N THR A 283 7.97 12.63 -19.27
CA THR A 283 9.32 13.18 -19.38
C THR A 283 10.32 12.08 -19.71
N LYS A 284 11.29 12.37 -20.61
CA LYS A 284 12.37 11.41 -20.95
C LYS A 284 13.13 10.88 -19.74
N SER A 285 13.21 11.67 -18.68
CA SER A 285 13.78 11.28 -17.39
C SER A 285 13.15 10.03 -16.75
N LEU A 286 11.95 9.60 -17.17
CA LEU A 286 11.37 8.35 -16.65
C LEU A 286 12.13 7.10 -17.12
N GLN A 287 12.77 7.14 -18.29
CA GLN A 287 13.52 5.99 -18.84
C GLN A 287 14.74 5.60 -17.98
N GLU A 288 15.19 6.55 -17.16
CA GLU A 288 16.34 6.43 -16.26
C GLU A 288 16.01 5.64 -14.98
N MET A 289 14.73 5.39 -14.70
CA MET A 289 14.26 4.71 -13.49
C MET A 289 14.16 3.18 -13.71
N TYR A 290 15.28 2.56 -14.08
CA TYR A 290 15.35 1.16 -14.54
C TYR A 290 14.91 0.10 -13.50
N SER A 291 14.84 0.43 -12.21
CA SER A 291 14.37 -0.49 -11.15
C SER A 291 12.85 -0.58 -11.04
N LEU A 292 12.10 0.27 -11.75
CA LEU A 292 10.64 0.30 -11.66
C LEU A 292 10.03 -1.04 -12.07
N GLY A 293 9.27 -1.63 -11.15
CA GLY A 293 8.41 -2.78 -11.37
C GLY A 293 6.95 -2.38 -11.58
N GLU A 294 6.49 -1.31 -10.93
CA GLU A 294 5.14 -0.79 -11.07
C GLU A 294 5.16 0.72 -11.33
N MET A 295 4.51 1.12 -12.42
CA MET A 295 4.26 2.50 -12.79
C MET A 295 2.76 2.70 -13.04
N ALA A 296 2.09 3.35 -12.09
CA ALA A 296 0.66 3.66 -12.15
C ALA A 296 0.46 5.18 -12.20
N LEU A 297 0.13 5.70 -13.38
CA LEU A 297 -0.08 7.14 -13.63
C LEU A 297 -1.53 7.46 -14.02
N SER A 298 -2.42 6.47 -13.98
CA SER A 298 -3.77 6.57 -14.52
C SER A 298 -4.61 7.70 -13.91
N ASN A 299 -5.57 8.20 -14.69
CA ASN A 299 -6.44 9.32 -14.31
C ASN A 299 -5.65 10.60 -13.94
N ASN A 300 -4.76 11.02 -14.84
CA ASN A 300 -4.04 12.30 -14.78
C ASN A 300 -4.01 12.92 -16.17
N PRO A 301 -4.28 14.22 -16.36
CA PRO A 301 -4.23 14.88 -17.67
C PRO A 301 -2.79 15.11 -18.20
N ILE A 302 -1.93 14.09 -18.16
CA ILE A 302 -0.51 14.16 -18.57
C ILE A 302 -0.39 14.56 -20.04
N GLY A 303 -1.18 13.95 -20.91
CA GLY A 303 -1.10 14.17 -22.36
C GLY A 303 0.24 13.71 -22.96
N GLY A 304 0.57 14.22 -24.14
CA GLY A 304 1.76 13.84 -24.89
C GLY A 304 1.63 12.47 -25.58
N ASP A 305 2.72 11.99 -26.16
CA ASP A 305 2.80 10.69 -26.81
C ASP A 305 3.72 9.71 -26.06
N LEU A 306 3.71 8.46 -26.49
CA LEU A 306 4.53 7.38 -25.93
C LEU A 306 5.86 7.19 -26.69
N GLN A 307 6.05 7.86 -27.84
CA GLN A 307 7.20 7.67 -28.74
C GLN A 307 8.48 8.31 -28.20
N GLY A 308 8.34 9.31 -27.31
CA GLY A 308 9.48 9.99 -26.70
C GLY A 308 10.28 9.16 -25.69
N LEU A 309 9.83 7.97 -25.31
CA LEU A 309 10.46 7.12 -24.28
C LEU A 309 11.11 5.86 -24.85
N GLU A 310 12.31 5.57 -24.35
CA GLU A 310 13.02 4.31 -24.60
C GLU A 310 12.50 3.20 -23.66
N TRP A 311 11.35 2.60 -24.02
CA TRP A 311 10.69 1.57 -23.20
C TRP A 311 11.56 0.35 -22.91
N ASN A 312 12.48 0.00 -23.79
CA ASN A 312 13.45 -1.09 -23.62
C ASN A 312 14.39 -0.90 -22.40
N SER A 313 14.51 0.32 -21.87
CA SER A 313 15.29 0.61 -20.65
C SER A 313 14.56 0.20 -19.36
N LEU A 314 13.24 0.07 -19.40
CA LEU A 314 12.38 -0.22 -18.23
C LEU A 314 12.07 -1.72 -18.09
N GLN A 315 13.09 -2.58 -18.25
CA GLN A 315 12.93 -4.04 -18.34
C GLN A 315 12.32 -4.71 -17.11
N ASN A 316 12.36 -4.03 -15.96
CA ASN A 316 11.79 -4.52 -14.70
C ASN A 316 10.28 -4.34 -14.60
N LEU A 317 9.65 -3.58 -15.50
CA LEU A 317 8.22 -3.29 -15.43
C LEU A 317 7.37 -4.57 -15.52
N VAL A 318 6.53 -4.72 -14.49
CA VAL A 318 5.52 -5.76 -14.34
C VAL A 318 4.13 -5.15 -14.55
N VAL A 319 3.91 -3.94 -14.05
CA VAL A 319 2.63 -3.21 -14.14
C VAL A 319 2.88 -1.84 -14.73
N LEU A 320 2.23 -1.56 -15.86
CA LEU A 320 2.18 -0.24 -16.49
C LEU A 320 0.72 0.18 -16.68
N ASP A 321 0.26 1.13 -15.88
CA ASP A 321 -1.09 1.69 -16.00
C ASP A 321 -1.03 3.18 -16.37
N LEU A 322 -1.30 3.45 -17.64
CA LEU A 322 -1.39 4.79 -18.24
C LEU A 322 -2.83 5.11 -18.71
N SER A 323 -3.83 4.52 -18.07
CA SER A 323 -5.24 4.71 -18.45
C SER A 323 -5.74 6.12 -18.16
N ASN A 324 -6.61 6.66 -19.01
CA ASN A 324 -7.27 7.96 -18.86
C ASN A 324 -6.29 9.12 -18.66
N MET A 325 -5.26 9.17 -19.50
CA MET A 325 -4.19 10.18 -19.41
C MET A 325 -4.23 11.24 -20.51
N GLY A 326 -5.15 11.12 -21.46
CA GLY A 326 -5.20 11.99 -22.63
C GLY A 326 -4.02 11.77 -23.59
N LEU A 327 -3.37 10.60 -23.54
CA LEU A 327 -2.25 10.27 -24.42
C LEU A 327 -2.68 10.24 -25.88
N THR A 328 -1.80 10.71 -26.76
CA THR A 328 -2.00 10.80 -28.21
C THR A 328 -0.92 10.00 -28.96
N GLY A 329 -1.07 9.88 -30.28
CA GLY A 329 -0.10 9.18 -31.12
C GLY A 329 -0.23 7.66 -31.05
N GLU A 330 0.77 6.96 -31.57
CA GLU A 330 0.75 5.50 -31.69
C GLU A 330 1.38 4.81 -30.49
N ILE A 331 0.98 3.55 -30.25
CA ILE A 331 1.60 2.67 -29.25
C ILE A 331 2.95 2.19 -29.83
N PRO A 332 4.10 2.57 -29.25
CA PRO A 332 5.41 2.21 -29.79
C PRO A 332 5.65 0.71 -29.67
N GLU A 333 6.32 0.16 -30.69
CA GLU A 333 6.62 -1.27 -30.75
C GLU A 333 7.57 -1.72 -29.63
N SER A 334 8.41 -0.82 -29.11
CA SER A 334 9.35 -1.08 -28.02
C SER A 334 8.67 -1.49 -26.70
N ILE A 335 7.37 -1.24 -26.51
CA ILE A 335 6.60 -1.77 -25.37
C ILE A 335 6.56 -3.31 -25.40
N ALA A 336 6.63 -3.92 -26.59
CA ALA A 336 6.69 -5.38 -26.72
C ALA A 336 8.02 -5.99 -26.23
N GLU A 337 9.04 -5.17 -25.93
CA GLU A 337 10.32 -5.61 -25.37
C GLU A 337 10.29 -5.73 -23.84
N LEU A 338 9.20 -5.32 -23.18
CA LEU A 338 9.02 -5.40 -21.73
C LEU A 338 8.70 -6.83 -21.28
N LYS A 339 9.70 -7.71 -21.27
CA LYS A 339 9.53 -9.16 -21.05
C LYS A 339 8.85 -9.54 -19.73
N ARG A 340 8.93 -8.69 -18.69
CA ARG A 340 8.31 -8.94 -17.37
C ARG A 340 6.89 -8.41 -17.26
N LEU A 341 6.39 -7.70 -18.27
CA LEU A 341 5.11 -7.01 -18.23
C LEU A 341 3.96 -8.01 -18.10
N ARG A 342 3.13 -7.83 -17.07
CA ARG A 342 1.92 -8.61 -16.80
C ARG A 342 0.67 -7.81 -17.10
N PHE A 343 0.68 -6.52 -16.73
CA PHE A 343 -0.45 -5.62 -16.92
C PHE A 343 -0.03 -4.41 -17.77
N LEU A 344 -0.75 -4.19 -18.87
CA LEU A 344 -0.66 -2.97 -19.68
C LEU A 344 -2.04 -2.31 -19.76
N GLY A 345 -2.18 -1.16 -19.11
CA GLY A 345 -3.37 -0.32 -19.15
C GLY A 345 -3.14 0.94 -19.98
N LEU A 346 -3.82 1.07 -21.11
CA LEU A 346 -3.83 2.27 -21.98
C LEU A 346 -5.27 2.74 -22.25
N ARG A 347 -6.23 2.29 -21.45
CA ARG A 347 -7.67 2.55 -21.62
C ARG A 347 -7.98 4.03 -21.61
N GLY A 348 -8.95 4.48 -22.41
CA GLY A 348 -9.52 5.83 -22.28
C GLY A 348 -8.56 6.95 -22.65
N ASN A 349 -7.69 6.72 -23.64
CA ASN A 349 -6.79 7.73 -24.19
C ASN A 349 -7.26 8.16 -25.60
N ARG A 350 -6.43 8.93 -26.31
CA ARG A 350 -6.63 9.35 -27.71
C ARG A 350 -5.59 8.69 -28.62
N LEU A 351 -5.19 7.46 -28.30
CA LEU A 351 -4.19 6.72 -29.06
C LEU A 351 -4.74 6.35 -30.44
N THR A 352 -3.88 6.41 -31.45
CA THR A 352 -4.18 6.16 -32.87
C THR A 352 -3.26 5.09 -33.45
N GLY A 353 -3.45 4.79 -34.74
CA GLY A 353 -2.59 3.86 -35.47
C GLY A 353 -2.98 2.40 -35.27
N ASN A 354 -2.21 1.52 -35.92
CA ASN A 354 -2.45 0.09 -35.92
C ASN A 354 -1.74 -0.59 -34.75
N LEU A 355 -2.38 -1.61 -34.16
CA LEU A 355 -1.82 -2.35 -33.05
C LEU A 355 -0.78 -3.38 -33.53
N SER A 356 0.47 -3.30 -33.05
CA SER A 356 1.52 -4.26 -33.44
C SER A 356 1.22 -5.68 -32.92
N PRO A 357 1.31 -6.71 -33.78
CA PRO A 357 1.21 -8.12 -33.39
C PRO A 357 2.23 -8.55 -32.33
N LYS A 358 3.38 -7.86 -32.23
CA LYS A 358 4.42 -8.16 -31.25
C LYS A 358 3.95 -8.02 -29.80
N LEU A 359 2.88 -7.25 -29.54
CA LEU A 359 2.30 -7.21 -28.19
C LEU A 359 1.76 -8.57 -27.73
N ALA A 360 1.32 -9.43 -28.66
CA ALA A 360 0.90 -10.79 -28.33
C ALA A 360 2.06 -11.75 -28.06
N THR A 361 3.31 -11.36 -28.35
CA THR A 361 4.51 -12.16 -28.09
C THR A 361 5.10 -11.92 -26.70
N LEU A 362 4.57 -10.96 -25.94
CA LEU A 362 4.96 -10.72 -24.55
C LEU A 362 4.74 -12.00 -23.71
N PRO A 363 5.79 -12.55 -23.06
CA PRO A 363 5.70 -13.87 -22.47
C PRO A 363 4.81 -13.89 -21.20
N CYS A 364 4.88 -12.81 -20.40
CA CYS A 364 4.21 -12.73 -19.10
C CYS A 364 2.87 -11.97 -19.13
N VAL A 365 2.44 -11.43 -20.28
CA VAL A 365 1.23 -10.61 -20.33
C VAL A 365 0.00 -11.42 -19.92
N SER A 366 -0.75 -10.85 -18.96
CA SER A 366 -1.97 -11.45 -18.40
C SER A 366 -3.19 -10.56 -18.61
N ALA A 367 -3.01 -9.24 -18.72
CA ALA A 367 -4.06 -8.26 -19.00
C ALA A 367 -3.56 -7.13 -19.89
N LEU A 368 -4.37 -6.78 -20.90
CA LEU A 368 -4.09 -5.74 -21.89
C LEU A 368 -5.37 -4.93 -22.13
N TYR A 369 -5.41 -3.70 -21.63
CA TYR A 369 -6.58 -2.82 -21.69
C TYR A 369 -6.31 -1.64 -22.62
N LEU A 370 -6.92 -1.68 -23.79
CA LEU A 370 -6.79 -0.71 -24.89
C LEU A 370 -8.14 -0.07 -25.24
N ASP A 371 -9.19 -0.36 -24.47
CA ASP A 371 -10.55 0.10 -24.77
C ASP A 371 -10.70 1.62 -24.64
N GLY A 372 -11.60 2.20 -25.45
CA GLY A 372 -11.87 3.64 -25.42
C GLY A 372 -10.72 4.48 -25.96
N ASN A 373 -10.19 4.10 -27.13
CA ASN A 373 -9.16 4.84 -27.88
C ASN A 373 -9.65 5.09 -29.32
N ASN A 374 -8.76 5.57 -30.20
CA ASN A 374 -8.99 5.71 -31.64
C ASN A 374 -8.04 4.81 -32.45
N LEU A 375 -7.76 3.60 -31.94
CA LEU A 375 -6.94 2.61 -32.64
C LEU A 375 -7.67 2.13 -33.90
N THR A 376 -6.89 1.84 -34.93
CA THR A 376 -7.41 1.49 -36.27
C THR A 376 -6.88 0.15 -36.75
N GLY A 377 -7.48 -0.35 -37.82
CA GLY A 377 -6.98 -1.50 -38.56
C GLY A 377 -7.42 -2.84 -37.99
N GLU A 378 -6.78 -3.89 -38.49
CA GLU A 378 -7.09 -5.27 -38.15
C GLU A 378 -6.22 -5.77 -36.99
N LEU A 379 -6.85 -6.39 -35.99
CA LEU A 379 -6.17 -7.07 -34.89
C LEU A 379 -5.58 -8.40 -35.38
N LYS A 380 -4.29 -8.41 -35.67
CA LYS A 380 -3.55 -9.59 -36.16
C LYS A 380 -2.93 -10.40 -35.01
N PHE A 381 -3.72 -10.78 -34.00
CA PHE A 381 -3.27 -11.70 -32.96
C PHE A 381 -3.73 -13.14 -33.22
N SER A 382 -3.04 -14.12 -32.64
CA SER A 382 -3.41 -15.53 -32.80
C SER A 382 -4.69 -15.87 -32.02
N GLU A 383 -5.45 -16.86 -32.49
CA GLU A 383 -6.61 -17.41 -31.75
C GLU A 383 -6.22 -17.84 -30.33
N ARG A 384 -5.07 -18.51 -30.18
CA ARG A 384 -4.52 -18.92 -28.89
C ARG A 384 -4.32 -17.73 -27.95
N PHE A 385 -3.90 -16.58 -28.47
CA PHE A 385 -3.76 -15.36 -27.67
C PHE A 385 -5.13 -14.90 -27.16
N TYR A 386 -6.14 -14.79 -28.03
CA TYR A 386 -7.47 -14.39 -27.60
C TYR A 386 -8.09 -15.36 -26.58
N GLY A 387 -7.91 -16.67 -26.77
CA GLY A 387 -8.35 -17.69 -25.80
C GLY A 387 -7.64 -17.57 -24.45
N LYS A 388 -6.30 -17.37 -24.44
CA LYS A 388 -5.52 -17.15 -23.21
C LYS A 388 -5.98 -15.88 -22.47
N MET A 389 -6.25 -14.81 -23.20
CA MET A 389 -6.58 -13.51 -22.61
C MET A 389 -8.03 -13.43 -22.15
N GLY A 390 -8.98 -13.97 -22.92
CA GLY A 390 -10.41 -13.86 -22.65
C GLY A 390 -10.83 -12.42 -22.35
N ARG A 391 -11.56 -12.21 -21.25
CA ARG A 391 -12.01 -10.87 -20.79
C ARG A 391 -10.89 -9.94 -20.32
N ARG A 392 -9.65 -10.42 -20.23
CA ARG A 392 -8.48 -9.62 -19.85
C ARG A 392 -7.82 -8.91 -21.05
N PHE A 393 -8.25 -9.20 -22.28
CA PHE A 393 -7.97 -8.36 -23.44
C PHE A 393 -9.19 -7.47 -23.71
N ARG A 394 -9.01 -6.15 -23.60
CA ARG A 394 -10.08 -5.17 -23.79
C ARG A 394 -9.68 -4.23 -24.92
N ALA A 395 -10.42 -4.27 -26.02
CA ALA A 395 -10.16 -3.42 -27.18
C ALA A 395 -11.44 -2.80 -27.76
N TRP A 396 -12.58 -2.95 -27.08
CA TRP A 396 -13.84 -2.32 -27.48
C TRP A 396 -13.76 -0.79 -27.41
N ASN A 397 -14.77 -0.10 -27.95
CA ASN A 397 -14.78 1.36 -28.07
C ASN A 397 -13.54 1.92 -28.81
N ASN A 398 -13.09 1.21 -29.83
CA ASN A 398 -12.18 1.70 -30.87
C ASN A 398 -12.95 1.62 -32.22
N PRO A 399 -13.51 2.72 -32.74
CA PRO A 399 -14.51 2.68 -33.81
C PRO A 399 -14.03 2.04 -35.13
N HIS A 400 -12.72 2.13 -35.41
CA HIS A 400 -12.10 1.67 -36.65
C HIS A 400 -11.22 0.43 -36.46
N LEU A 401 -11.34 -0.23 -35.31
CA LEU A 401 -10.61 -1.45 -34.98
C LEU A 401 -11.51 -2.66 -35.21
N CYS A 402 -10.99 -3.66 -35.91
CA CYS A 402 -11.73 -4.88 -36.21
C CYS A 402 -10.85 -6.13 -36.02
N TYR A 403 -11.46 -7.32 -35.97
CA TYR A 403 -10.73 -8.59 -35.92
C TYR A 403 -11.05 -9.48 -37.15
N PRO A 404 -10.15 -10.40 -37.53
CA PRO A 404 -10.36 -11.27 -38.69
C PRO A 404 -11.65 -12.12 -38.58
N ASP A 405 -12.44 -12.19 -39.65
CA ASP A 405 -13.74 -12.91 -39.70
C ASP A 405 -13.66 -14.38 -39.26
N GLY A 406 -12.53 -15.06 -39.51
CA GLY A 406 -12.33 -16.47 -39.18
C GLY A 406 -12.37 -16.81 -37.68
N LEU A 407 -12.29 -15.82 -36.79
CA LEU A 407 -12.31 -16.01 -35.33
C LEU A 407 -13.72 -16.16 -34.74
N VAL A 408 -14.77 -15.72 -35.45
CA VAL A 408 -16.16 -15.78 -34.98
C VAL A 408 -16.57 -17.23 -34.67
N SER A 409 -16.13 -18.17 -35.50
CA SER A 409 -16.47 -19.60 -35.42
C SER A 409 -15.84 -20.33 -34.23
N THR A 410 -14.86 -19.71 -33.55
CA THR A 410 -14.04 -20.35 -32.51
C THR A 410 -14.48 -20.04 -31.08
N GLY A 411 -15.39 -19.07 -30.90
CA GLY A 411 -15.77 -18.56 -29.56
C GLY A 411 -14.68 -17.69 -28.89
N HIS A 412 -13.51 -17.54 -29.53
CA HIS A 412 -12.38 -16.74 -29.04
C HIS A 412 -12.37 -15.30 -29.60
N ALA A 413 -13.50 -14.79 -30.09
CA ALA A 413 -13.56 -13.42 -30.58
C ALA A 413 -13.31 -12.40 -29.44
N PRO A 414 -12.54 -11.32 -29.69
CA PRO A 414 -12.31 -10.29 -28.69
C PRO A 414 -13.63 -9.59 -28.32
N TYR A 415 -13.93 -9.55 -27.02
CA TYR A 415 -15.19 -9.01 -26.51
C TYR A 415 -15.41 -7.55 -26.93
N GLY A 416 -16.57 -7.26 -27.53
CA GLY A 416 -16.99 -5.90 -27.88
C GLY A 416 -16.25 -5.25 -29.05
N VAL A 417 -15.45 -6.00 -29.81
CA VAL A 417 -14.87 -5.57 -31.09
C VAL A 417 -15.71 -6.16 -32.23
N LYS A 418 -15.81 -5.50 -33.37
CA LYS A 418 -16.54 -6.01 -34.55
C LYS A 418 -15.60 -6.79 -35.49
N PRO A 419 -16.10 -7.79 -36.23
CA PRO A 419 -15.31 -8.39 -37.30
C PRO A 419 -15.03 -7.39 -38.43
N CYS A 420 -13.92 -7.57 -39.15
CA CYS A 420 -13.60 -6.76 -40.32
C CYS A 420 -14.54 -7.12 -41.47
N GLN A 421 -15.31 -6.16 -41.99
CA GLN A 421 -16.15 -6.41 -43.16
C GLN A 421 -15.27 -6.66 -44.39
N GLN A 422 -15.47 -7.79 -45.07
CA GLN A 422 -15.05 -7.93 -46.46
C GLN A 422 -16.00 -7.07 -47.32
N GLU A 423 -15.46 -6.20 -48.17
CA GLU A 423 -16.25 -5.61 -49.26
C GLU A 423 -16.75 -6.75 -50.14
N VAL A 424 -18.00 -7.17 -49.93
CA VAL A 424 -18.69 -8.00 -50.90
C VAL A 424 -18.99 -7.08 -52.08
N THR A 425 -18.13 -7.11 -53.10
CA THR A 425 -18.48 -6.60 -54.43
C THR A 425 -19.58 -7.52 -54.96
N LEU A 426 -20.83 -7.18 -54.65
CA LEU A 426 -21.97 -7.74 -55.36
C LEU A 426 -21.86 -7.25 -56.80
N VAL A 427 -21.37 -8.13 -57.68
CA VAL A 427 -21.57 -7.99 -59.12
C VAL A 427 -23.09 -7.98 -59.32
N GLU A 428 -23.64 -6.80 -59.62
CA GLU A 428 -25.05 -6.62 -59.91
C GLU A 428 -25.42 -7.45 -61.15
N ALA A 429 -26.05 -8.60 -60.92
CA ALA A 429 -26.81 -9.28 -61.95
C ALA A 429 -28.10 -8.49 -62.17
N ASN A 430 -28.13 -7.79 -63.30
CA ASN A 430 -29.30 -7.17 -63.90
C ASN A 430 -30.50 -8.12 -63.91
N THR A 431 -31.56 -7.80 -63.17
CA THR A 431 -32.93 -8.14 -63.59
C THR A 431 -33.92 -7.09 -63.09
N ASN A 432 -34.38 -6.28 -64.05
CA ASN A 432 -35.57 -5.46 -63.94
C ASN A 432 -36.80 -6.33 -63.69
N SER A 433 -37.52 -6.11 -62.60
CA SER A 433 -38.98 -6.23 -62.59
C SER A 433 -39.60 -5.25 -61.60
N LYS A 434 -40.38 -4.32 -62.15
CA LYS A 434 -41.30 -3.44 -61.42
C LYS A 434 -42.56 -4.23 -61.07
N LEU A 435 -43.00 -4.14 -59.82
CA LEU A 435 -44.36 -4.30 -59.27
C LEU A 435 -44.16 -4.13 -57.75
N GLY A 436 -44.91 -3.39 -56.96
CA GLY A 436 -46.13 -2.60 -57.06
C GLY A 436 -46.43 -2.20 -55.60
N ASP A 437 -46.89 -0.98 -55.39
CA ASP A 437 -47.16 -0.40 -54.07
C ASP A 437 -48.17 -1.24 -53.25
N GLY A 438 -47.89 -1.46 -51.96
CA GLY A 438 -48.60 -2.42 -51.12
C GLY A 438 -48.26 -2.28 -49.64
N ASN A 439 -48.91 -1.32 -49.00
CA ASN A 439 -48.87 -1.01 -47.57
C ASN A 439 -49.38 -2.18 -46.70
N PHE A 440 -48.65 -2.61 -45.66
CA PHE A 440 -49.26 -3.15 -44.42
C PHE A 440 -48.30 -3.06 -43.22
N ASN A 441 -48.73 -2.26 -42.25
CA ASN A 441 -48.29 -2.23 -40.85
C ASN A 441 -48.14 -3.63 -40.24
N GLN A 442 -47.12 -3.82 -39.40
CA GLN A 442 -47.32 -4.22 -37.99
C GLN A 442 -46.04 -4.15 -37.13
N ASN A 443 -46.18 -3.35 -36.06
CA ASN A 443 -45.65 -3.55 -34.70
C ASN A 443 -44.14 -3.42 -34.43
N SER A 444 -43.77 -2.16 -34.23
CA SER A 444 -42.92 -1.75 -33.12
C SER A 444 -43.59 -2.08 -31.77
N HIS A 445 -42.85 -2.74 -30.87
CA HIS A 445 -43.10 -2.65 -29.44
C HIS A 445 -41.94 -1.92 -28.78
N LEU A 446 -42.19 -0.63 -28.54
CA LEU A 446 -41.62 0.15 -27.44
C LEU A 446 -42.05 -0.45 -26.10
N MET A 447 -41.22 -0.25 -25.07
CA MET A 447 -41.56 0.44 -23.80
C MET A 447 -40.28 0.47 -22.93
N ALA A 448 -39.59 1.60 -22.85
CA ALA A 448 -39.83 2.70 -21.90
C ALA A 448 -39.34 2.36 -20.47
N SER A 449 -38.18 2.91 -20.09
CA SER A 449 -37.79 3.00 -18.68
C SER A 449 -38.36 4.30 -18.09
N LEU A 450 -39.31 4.13 -17.18
CA LEU A 450 -39.82 5.18 -16.31
C LEU A 450 -38.70 5.75 -15.44
N GLY A 451 -38.59 7.07 -15.42
CA GLY A 451 -37.85 7.78 -14.40
C GLY A 451 -38.60 7.72 -13.07
N LEU A 452 -37.89 7.33 -12.02
CA LEU A 452 -38.26 7.63 -10.64
C LEU A 452 -37.03 8.17 -9.92
N SER A 453 -37.16 9.42 -9.49
CA SER A 453 -36.33 10.08 -8.49
C SER A 453 -36.64 9.46 -7.13
N SER A 454 -35.61 9.00 -6.42
CA SER A 454 -35.65 8.85 -4.97
C SER A 454 -34.25 9.04 -4.40
N TYR A 455 -34.06 10.16 -3.70
CA TYR A 455 -32.97 10.39 -2.76
C TYR A 455 -33.10 9.41 -1.58
N VAL A 456 -32.14 8.48 -1.41
CA VAL A 456 -31.80 7.89 -0.10
C VAL A 456 -30.31 7.56 -0.07
N ILE A 457 -29.69 7.98 1.03
CA ILE A 457 -28.30 7.84 1.45
C ILE A 457 -27.98 6.37 1.78
N GLY A 458 -26.85 5.85 1.28
CA GLY A 458 -26.27 4.59 1.77
C GLY A 458 -25.71 3.70 0.66
N GLY A 459 -24.38 3.73 0.45
CA GLY A 459 -23.75 2.89 -0.58
C GLY A 459 -22.23 3.04 -0.74
N PHE A 460 -21.49 3.43 0.29
CA PHE A 460 -20.07 3.06 0.37
C PHE A 460 -20.02 1.57 0.72
N TRP A 461 -19.00 0.82 0.27
CA TRP A 461 -18.73 -0.63 0.53
C TRP A 461 -18.92 -1.65 -0.61
N ARG A 462 -19.35 -1.30 -1.84
CA ARG A 462 -19.43 -2.30 -2.94
C ARG A 462 -18.50 -2.14 -4.14
N PHE A 463 -17.55 -1.20 -4.11
CA PHE A 463 -16.49 -1.10 -5.12
C PHE A 463 -15.08 -1.48 -4.61
N TYR A 464 -14.93 -1.82 -3.33
CA TYR A 464 -13.62 -2.04 -2.71
C TYR A 464 -13.05 -3.47 -2.81
N LEU A 465 -13.87 -4.49 -3.10
CA LEU A 465 -13.40 -5.89 -3.03
C LEU A 465 -12.70 -6.39 -4.31
N VAL A 466 -12.90 -5.77 -5.47
CA VAL A 466 -12.35 -6.28 -6.74
C VAL A 466 -10.95 -5.73 -7.06
N GLN A 467 -10.58 -4.55 -6.53
CA GLN A 467 -9.23 -3.99 -6.71
C GLN A 467 -8.22 -4.47 -5.66
N VAL A 468 -8.67 -4.73 -4.43
CA VAL A 468 -7.81 -5.29 -3.37
C VAL A 468 -7.41 -6.74 -3.68
N PHE A 469 -8.25 -7.50 -4.38
CA PHE A 469 -7.94 -8.90 -4.75
C PHE A 469 -6.79 -9.04 -5.77
N MET A 470 -6.50 -8.02 -6.58
CA MET A 470 -5.36 -8.04 -7.50
C MET A 470 -4.04 -7.62 -6.83
N MET A 471 -4.10 -6.80 -5.77
CA MET A 471 -2.92 -6.42 -4.98
C MET A 471 -2.54 -7.50 -3.97
N ALA A 472 -3.51 -8.21 -3.38
CA ALA A 472 -3.25 -9.27 -2.41
C ALA A 472 -2.57 -10.51 -3.01
N GLN A 473 -2.70 -10.76 -4.32
CA GLN A 473 -1.99 -11.86 -4.99
C GLN A 473 -0.57 -11.50 -5.46
N LEU A 474 -0.15 -10.23 -5.36
CA LEU A 474 1.22 -9.80 -5.67
C LEU A 474 2.09 -9.63 -4.42
N LEU A 475 1.50 -9.47 -3.24
CA LEU A 475 2.23 -9.37 -1.96
C LEU A 475 2.76 -10.73 -1.43
N ASN A 476 2.26 -11.86 -1.94
CA ASN A 476 2.73 -13.20 -1.56
C ASN A 476 3.98 -13.68 -2.34
N CYS A 477 4.68 -12.80 -3.05
CA CYS A 477 5.91 -13.13 -3.78
C CYS A 477 7.16 -12.37 -3.29
N PHE A 478 7.11 -11.69 -2.14
CA PHE A 478 8.27 -11.05 -1.52
C PHE A 478 8.32 -11.30 0.00
N LEU A 479 8.24 -12.58 0.36
CA LEU A 479 8.93 -13.17 1.51
C LEU A 479 9.97 -14.14 0.97
#